data_AF-A0A0J1D4W2-F1
#
_entry.id   AF-A0A0J1D4W2-F1
#
_cell.length_a   1.000
_cell.length_b   1.000
_cell.length_c   1.000
_cell.angle_alpha   90.00
_cell.angle_beta   90.00
_cell.angle_gamma   90.00
#
_symmetry.space_group_name_H-M   'P 1'
#
loop_
_entity.id
_entity.type
_entity.pdbx_description
1 polymer ?
#
loop_
_entity_poly.entity_id
_entity_poly.type
_entity_poly.pdbx_seq_one_letter_code
_entity_poly.pdbx_strand_id
1 'polypeptide(L)'
;MRIKPSWLSTTAFGVDLVAVAVAWLAAYALRFNGSVPDDFWRGGINALVWVVVIYALMFRVFGLYRGMWVFASLPDLMRISKAVVSGALIVMIGAAMLQPSPIIPRSVLIVSPLLLFMATGGSRALYRAIKEFYLYGGLIGKGKPVIVLGAGTAGANLVRELARSSEWRLVGLLDDDPAKRGREILGHKVLGSISELPLWAEQLKADTAIIAIPGASVDSQRRVATLCVRAGVKAMVLPALTVLTQGQAFLSRVRQIDLEDLLGREPVKIDMPHVEALLHGRVVMVTGAGGSIGSELCRQILRFSPAQLVAYDLSEYAMYLLIEELHERFPDLSVIPVIGDAKDSLLLDQTMSRFAPHIVFHAAAYKHVPLMEEQNAWAAVRNNVLGTLRVARAAIRHQVSHFVLISTDK
;
A
#
# COMPACT_ATOMS: atom_id res chain seq x y z
N MET A 1 -9.98 -29.69 2.98
CA MET A 1 -9.25 -30.12 4.19
C MET A 1 -8.04 -29.21 4.40
N ARG A 2 -8.04 -28.36 5.44
CA ARG A 2 -6.88 -27.52 5.80
C ARG A 2 -5.85 -28.38 6.55
N ILE A 3 -4.83 -28.85 5.84
CA ILE A 3 -3.70 -29.58 6.44
C ILE A 3 -2.95 -28.60 7.36
N LYS A 4 -2.75 -28.96 8.63
CA LYS A 4 -2.03 -28.12 9.60
C LYS A 4 -0.60 -27.84 9.11
N PRO A 5 -0.08 -26.60 9.25
CA PRO A 5 1.23 -26.20 8.73
C PRO A 5 2.41 -27.04 9.28
N SER A 6 2.26 -27.70 10.44
CA SER A 6 3.27 -28.58 11.01
C SER A 6 3.53 -29.85 10.18
N TRP A 7 2.49 -30.46 9.58
CA TRP A 7 2.63 -31.72 8.83
C TRP A 7 3.43 -31.56 7.53
N LEU A 8 3.26 -30.43 6.85
CA LEU A 8 3.99 -30.13 5.61
C LEU A 8 5.49 -29.88 5.86
N SER A 9 5.83 -29.32 7.02
CA SER A 9 7.24 -29.09 7.39
C SER A 9 7.96 -30.40 7.73
N THR A 10 7.27 -31.34 8.38
CA THR A 10 7.82 -32.66 8.72
C THR A 10 7.99 -33.56 7.50
N THR A 11 7.05 -33.54 6.55
CA THR A 11 7.19 -34.31 5.31
C THR A 11 8.30 -33.76 4.44
N ALA A 12 8.41 -32.43 4.31
CA ALA A 12 9.51 -31.77 3.61
C ALA A 12 10.88 -32.12 4.21
N PHE A 13 10.99 -32.12 5.54
CA PHE A 13 12.22 -32.55 6.23
C PHE A 13 12.58 -33.99 5.89
N GLY A 14 11.62 -34.91 5.92
CA GLY A 14 11.83 -36.30 5.53
C GLY A 14 12.32 -36.43 4.07
N VAL A 15 11.71 -35.70 3.14
CA VAL A 15 12.11 -35.70 1.71
C VAL A 15 13.54 -35.19 1.54
N ASP A 16 13.93 -34.11 2.23
CA ASP A 16 15.29 -33.60 2.12
C ASP A 16 16.33 -34.56 2.75
N LEU A 17 15.98 -35.32 3.80
CA LEU A 17 16.87 -36.37 4.33
C LEU A 17 17.07 -37.50 3.34
N VAL A 18 16.00 -37.90 2.64
CA VAL A 18 16.12 -38.87 1.54
C VAL A 18 16.99 -38.28 0.43
N ALA A 19 16.85 -36.99 0.11
CA ALA A 19 17.71 -36.32 -0.86
C ALA A 19 19.19 -36.32 -0.47
N VAL A 20 19.53 -36.21 0.82
CA VAL A 20 20.91 -36.39 1.33
C VAL A 20 21.43 -37.78 0.99
N ALA A 21 20.66 -38.83 1.30
CA ALA A 21 21.07 -40.20 1.02
C ALA A 21 21.21 -40.47 -0.48
N VAL A 22 20.25 -40.03 -1.28
CA VAL A 22 20.28 -40.18 -2.74
C VAL A 22 21.47 -39.41 -3.33
N ALA A 23 21.72 -38.17 -2.93
CA ALA A 23 22.84 -37.37 -3.42
C ALA A 23 24.20 -37.99 -3.04
N TRP A 24 24.31 -38.58 -1.86
CA TRP A 24 25.50 -39.29 -1.41
C TRP A 24 25.77 -40.55 -2.26
N LEU A 25 24.78 -41.42 -2.41
CA LEU A 25 24.92 -42.65 -3.20
C LEU A 25 25.10 -42.36 -4.70
N ALA A 26 24.40 -41.36 -5.23
CA ALA A 26 24.58 -40.90 -6.61
C ALA A 26 25.99 -40.37 -6.86
N ALA A 27 26.60 -39.67 -5.90
CA ALA A 27 27.98 -39.22 -6.03
C ALA A 27 28.99 -40.38 -6.08
N TYR A 28 28.75 -41.47 -5.35
CA TYR A 28 29.53 -42.72 -5.49
C TYR A 28 29.35 -43.35 -6.86
N ALA A 29 28.10 -43.49 -7.32
CA ALA A 29 27.81 -44.04 -8.64
C ALA A 29 28.48 -43.21 -9.76
N LEU A 30 28.41 -41.88 -9.69
CA LEU A 30 29.08 -40.99 -10.66
C LEU A 30 30.60 -41.09 -10.59
N ARG A 31 31.18 -41.24 -9.38
CA ARG A 31 32.63 -41.35 -9.22
C ARG A 31 33.22 -42.61 -9.85
N PHE A 32 32.46 -43.70 -9.83
CA PHE A 32 32.91 -45.00 -10.34
C PHE A 32 32.18 -45.41 -11.62
N ASN A 33 31.53 -44.47 -12.32
CA ASN A 33 30.78 -44.73 -13.56
C ASN A 33 29.78 -45.90 -13.45
N GLY A 34 29.15 -46.06 -12.28
CA GLY A 34 28.17 -47.11 -11.98
C GLY A 34 28.75 -48.40 -11.38
N SER A 35 30.06 -48.64 -11.44
CA SER A 35 30.72 -49.85 -10.90
C SER A 35 31.55 -49.54 -9.65
N VAL A 36 30.88 -49.32 -8.52
CA VAL A 36 31.53 -49.01 -7.24
C VAL A 36 32.19 -50.26 -6.64
N PRO A 37 33.51 -50.25 -6.33
CA PRO A 37 34.15 -51.38 -5.66
C PRO A 37 33.60 -51.61 -4.24
N ASP A 38 33.54 -52.87 -3.80
CA ASP A 38 32.87 -53.27 -2.55
C ASP A 38 33.40 -52.55 -1.31
N ASP A 39 34.71 -52.30 -1.22
CA ASP A 39 35.33 -51.62 -0.08
C ASP A 39 34.86 -50.16 0.03
N PHE A 40 34.76 -49.47 -1.11
CA PHE A 40 34.23 -48.10 -1.19
C PHE A 40 32.73 -48.06 -0.94
N TRP A 41 32.00 -49.08 -1.37
CA TRP A 41 30.56 -49.16 -1.16
C TRP A 41 30.20 -49.37 0.32
N ARG A 42 30.85 -50.33 0.99
CA ARG A 42 30.66 -50.57 2.44
C ARG A 42 31.06 -49.34 3.25
N GLY A 43 32.18 -48.71 2.88
CA GLY A 43 32.62 -47.45 3.44
C GLY A 43 31.61 -46.31 3.27
N GLY A 44 31.07 -46.18 2.07
CA GLY A 44 30.03 -45.20 1.74
C GLY A 44 28.74 -45.40 2.52
N ILE A 45 28.30 -46.65 2.72
CA ILE A 45 27.11 -46.99 3.51
C ILE A 45 27.33 -46.70 5.00
N ASN A 46 28.48 -47.10 5.54
CA ASN A 46 28.81 -46.79 6.93
C ASN A 46 28.89 -45.27 7.15
N ALA A 47 29.44 -44.54 6.17
CA ALA A 47 29.52 -43.10 6.22
C ALA A 47 28.17 -42.39 6.12
N LEU A 48 27.25 -42.97 5.35
CA LEU A 48 25.92 -42.42 5.12
C LEU A 48 25.17 -42.14 6.43
N VAL A 49 25.31 -43.01 7.44
CA VAL A 49 24.63 -42.86 8.73
C VAL A 49 24.97 -41.52 9.37
N TRP A 50 26.26 -41.23 9.54
CA TRP A 50 26.69 -39.99 10.17
C TRP A 50 26.55 -38.77 9.25
N VAL A 51 26.68 -38.94 7.92
CA VAL A 51 26.41 -37.87 6.93
C VAL A 51 24.96 -37.39 7.02
N VAL A 52 24.00 -38.32 7.09
CA VAL A 52 22.57 -37.98 7.24
C VAL A 52 22.32 -37.27 8.56
N VAL A 53 22.92 -37.71 9.66
CA VAL A 53 22.78 -37.04 10.97
C VAL A 53 23.33 -35.62 10.94
N ILE A 54 24.49 -35.38 10.31
CA ILE A 54 25.08 -34.04 10.19
C ILE A 54 24.16 -33.12 9.39
N TYR A 55 23.71 -33.54 8.21
CA TYR A 55 22.82 -32.70 7.40
C TYR A 55 21.45 -32.49 8.06
N ALA A 56 20.91 -33.49 8.76
CA ALA A 56 19.70 -33.34 9.57
C ALA A 56 19.84 -32.24 10.62
N LEU A 57 21.00 -32.19 11.31
CA LEU A 57 21.31 -31.15 12.28
C LEU A 57 21.46 -29.78 11.61
N MET A 58 22.23 -29.71 10.52
CA MET A 58 22.46 -28.45 9.79
C MET A 58 21.17 -27.85 9.25
N PHE A 59 20.28 -28.66 8.67
CA PHE A 59 18.99 -28.16 8.18
C PHE A 59 18.12 -27.58 9.31
N ARG A 60 18.22 -28.12 10.53
CA ARG A 60 17.54 -27.56 11.71
C ARG A 60 18.20 -26.29 12.24
N VAL A 61 19.53 -26.27 12.36
CA VAL A 61 20.30 -25.11 12.86
C VAL A 61 20.09 -23.90 11.97
N PHE A 62 20.18 -24.08 10.66
CA PHE A 62 19.96 -22.99 9.68
C PHE A 62 18.49 -22.71 9.39
N GLY A 63 17.57 -23.44 10.04
CA GLY A 63 16.15 -23.13 10.05
C GLY A 63 15.47 -23.26 8.68
N LEU A 64 15.84 -24.25 7.86
CA LEU A 64 15.30 -24.45 6.51
C LEU A 64 13.77 -24.65 6.46
N TYR A 65 13.15 -24.97 7.59
CA TYR A 65 11.71 -25.25 7.70
C TYR A 65 10.96 -24.25 8.59
N ARG A 66 11.60 -23.14 9.00
CA ARG A 66 10.92 -22.08 9.76
C ARG A 66 10.11 -21.13 8.85
N GLY A 67 10.39 -21.11 7.56
CA GLY A 67 9.72 -20.26 6.57
C GLY A 67 8.58 -20.98 5.83
N MET A 68 7.52 -20.24 5.48
CA MET A 68 6.47 -20.71 4.58
C MET A 68 7.03 -20.80 3.14
N TRP A 69 7.04 -21.99 2.54
CA TRP A 69 7.60 -22.27 1.20
C TRP A 69 7.01 -21.42 0.07
N VAL A 70 5.86 -20.78 0.31
CA VAL A 70 5.19 -19.86 -0.64
C VAL A 70 5.93 -18.53 -0.79
N PHE A 71 6.79 -18.18 0.18
CA PHE A 71 7.58 -16.95 0.19
C PHE A 71 9.09 -17.23 0.04
N ALA A 72 9.44 -18.35 -0.58
CA ALA A 72 10.83 -18.72 -0.84
C ALA A 72 11.54 -17.63 -1.64
N SER A 73 12.44 -16.92 -0.97
CA SER A 73 13.11 -15.71 -1.45
C SER A 73 14.64 -15.92 -1.44
N LEU A 74 15.41 -14.93 -1.91
CA LEU A 74 16.88 -14.90 -1.79
C LEU A 74 17.39 -15.36 -0.40
N PRO A 75 16.77 -14.96 0.73
CA PRO A 75 17.05 -15.49 2.06
C PRO A 75 16.98 -17.01 2.23
N ASP A 76 16.04 -17.69 1.57
CA ASP A 76 15.90 -19.15 1.69
C ASP A 76 16.98 -19.89 0.89
N LEU A 77 17.37 -19.36 -0.28
CA LEU A 77 18.52 -19.87 -1.01
C LEU A 77 19.80 -19.70 -0.18
N MET A 78 19.98 -18.56 0.49
CA MET A 78 21.11 -18.34 1.39
C MET A 78 21.12 -19.31 2.58
N ARG A 79 19.97 -19.66 3.15
CA ARG A 79 19.87 -20.66 4.23
C ARG A 79 20.27 -22.04 3.73
N ILE A 80 19.78 -22.46 2.56
CA ILE A 80 20.14 -23.73 1.94
C ILE A 80 21.65 -23.77 1.67
N SER A 81 22.21 -22.74 1.04
CA SER A 81 23.65 -22.65 0.78
C SER A 81 24.47 -22.77 2.07
N LYS A 82 24.10 -22.03 3.12
CA LYS A 82 24.81 -22.09 4.41
C LYS A 82 24.73 -23.49 5.04
N ALA A 83 23.57 -24.13 5.01
CA ALA A 83 23.40 -25.46 5.57
C ALA A 83 24.17 -26.54 4.78
N VAL A 84 24.16 -26.46 3.44
CA VAL A 84 24.90 -27.40 2.59
C VAL A 84 26.41 -27.21 2.73
N VAL A 85 26.90 -25.97 2.68
CA VAL A 85 28.34 -25.69 2.79
C VAL A 85 28.89 -26.06 4.17
N SER A 86 28.19 -25.70 5.24
CA SER A 86 28.60 -26.08 6.60
C SER A 86 28.55 -27.60 6.83
N GLY A 87 27.49 -28.26 6.35
CA GLY A 87 27.40 -29.72 6.38
C GLY A 87 28.52 -30.40 5.61
N ALA A 88 28.83 -29.92 4.40
CA ALA A 88 29.92 -30.42 3.58
C ALA A 88 31.28 -30.27 4.28
N LEU A 89 31.52 -29.12 4.92
CA LEU A 89 32.76 -28.87 5.66
C LEU A 89 32.91 -29.82 6.85
N ILE A 90 31.86 -30.00 7.65
CA ILE A 90 31.89 -30.93 8.79
C ILE A 90 32.06 -32.38 8.30
N VAL A 91 31.40 -32.75 7.21
CA VAL A 91 31.54 -34.09 6.62
C VAL A 91 32.95 -34.33 6.10
N MET A 92 33.57 -33.33 5.47
CA MET A 92 34.94 -33.39 4.99
C MET A 92 35.95 -33.50 6.15
N ILE A 93 35.76 -32.73 7.23
CA ILE A 93 36.59 -32.82 8.43
C ILE A 93 36.43 -34.20 9.10
N GLY A 94 35.19 -34.67 9.26
CA GLY A 94 34.89 -35.99 9.82
C GLY A 94 35.50 -37.12 9.00
N ALA A 95 35.41 -37.05 7.67
CA ALA A 95 36.06 -38.01 6.77
C ALA A 95 37.59 -38.01 6.93
N ALA A 96 38.22 -36.83 7.08
CA ALA A 96 39.66 -36.72 7.27
C ALA A 96 40.14 -37.21 8.65
N MET A 97 39.35 -37.03 9.70
CA MET A 97 39.72 -37.40 11.08
C MET A 97 39.42 -38.86 11.42
N LEU A 98 38.34 -39.43 10.87
CA LEU A 98 37.84 -40.75 11.25
C LEU A 98 38.31 -41.88 10.32
N GLN A 99 39.03 -41.58 9.23
CA GLN A 99 39.42 -42.58 8.23
C GLN A 99 40.94 -42.61 8.00
N PRO A 100 41.66 -43.63 8.52
CA PRO A 100 43.10 -43.82 8.30
C PRO A 100 43.50 -44.19 6.86
N SER A 101 42.54 -44.66 6.06
CA SER A 101 42.67 -44.96 4.63
C SER A 101 41.53 -44.27 3.88
N PRO A 102 41.75 -43.68 2.68
CA PRO A 102 40.74 -42.89 1.98
C PRO A 102 39.62 -43.79 1.41
N ILE A 103 38.71 -44.18 2.29
CA ILE A 103 37.52 -44.99 1.98
C ILE A 103 36.43 -44.12 1.33
N ILE A 104 36.40 -42.81 1.61
CA ILE A 104 35.54 -41.85 0.89
C ILE A 104 36.37 -41.13 -0.17
N PRO A 105 36.07 -41.27 -1.47
CA PRO A 105 36.78 -40.54 -2.51
C PRO A 105 36.58 -39.03 -2.35
N ARG A 106 37.66 -38.24 -2.46
CA ARG A 106 37.63 -36.76 -2.33
C ARG A 106 36.62 -36.09 -3.26
N SER A 107 36.46 -36.66 -4.46
CA SER A 107 35.45 -36.25 -5.44
C SER A 107 34.01 -36.38 -4.91
N VAL A 108 33.71 -37.42 -4.12
CA VAL A 108 32.37 -37.62 -3.53
C VAL A 108 32.06 -36.51 -2.52
N LEU A 109 33.07 -36.09 -1.73
CA LEU A 109 32.93 -34.98 -0.77
C LEU A 109 32.62 -33.64 -1.44
N ILE A 110 32.94 -33.48 -2.73
CA ILE A 110 32.64 -32.26 -3.51
C ILE A 110 31.34 -32.43 -4.31
N VAL A 111 31.14 -33.58 -4.95
CA VAL A 111 29.99 -33.83 -5.83
C VAL A 111 28.70 -34.02 -5.04
N SER A 112 28.74 -34.72 -3.90
CA SER A 112 27.55 -34.96 -3.06
C SER A 112 26.87 -33.66 -2.59
N PRO A 113 27.57 -32.66 -2.00
CA PRO A 113 26.92 -31.41 -1.62
C PRO A 113 26.41 -30.59 -2.81
N LEU A 114 27.06 -30.67 -3.98
CA LEU A 114 26.56 -30.01 -5.19
C LEU A 114 25.22 -30.61 -5.64
N LEU A 115 25.13 -31.95 -5.69
CA LEU A 115 23.89 -32.66 -6.00
C LEU A 115 22.80 -32.40 -4.96
N LEU A 116 23.17 -32.34 -3.67
CA LEU A 116 22.24 -32.02 -2.60
C LEU A 116 21.69 -30.61 -2.71
N PHE A 117 22.54 -29.62 -3.04
CA PHE A 117 22.12 -28.25 -3.30
C PHE A 117 21.16 -28.16 -4.49
N MET A 118 21.46 -28.87 -5.58
CA MET A 118 20.57 -28.93 -6.74
C MET A 118 19.24 -29.61 -6.41
N ALA A 119 19.25 -30.71 -5.65
CA ALA A 119 18.03 -31.42 -5.27
C ALA A 119 17.14 -30.58 -4.35
N THR A 120 17.70 -30.01 -3.28
CA THR A 120 16.94 -29.27 -2.26
C THR A 120 16.58 -27.85 -2.69
N GLY A 121 17.49 -27.16 -3.38
CA GLY A 121 17.27 -25.84 -3.95
C GLY A 121 16.39 -25.89 -5.21
N GLY A 122 16.68 -26.83 -6.12
CA GLY A 122 15.93 -27.02 -7.37
C GLY A 122 14.50 -27.47 -7.14
N SER A 123 14.24 -28.40 -6.21
CA SER A 123 12.86 -28.82 -5.87
C SER A 123 12.02 -27.67 -5.33
N ARG A 124 12.59 -26.80 -4.48
CA ARG A 124 11.90 -25.61 -3.96
C ARG A 124 11.70 -24.53 -5.02
N ALA A 125 12.71 -24.30 -5.87
CA ALA A 125 12.59 -23.38 -6.99
C ALA A 125 11.53 -23.84 -7.99
N LEU A 126 11.46 -25.15 -8.27
CA LEU A 126 10.47 -25.76 -9.13
C LEU A 126 9.07 -25.72 -8.50
N TYR A 127 8.94 -26.08 -7.21
CA TYR A 127 7.68 -25.96 -6.48
C TYR A 127 7.18 -24.52 -6.48
N ARG A 128 8.07 -23.54 -6.30
CA ARG A 128 7.74 -22.13 -6.44
C ARG A 128 7.31 -21.80 -7.86
N ALA A 129 8.07 -22.17 -8.88
CA ALA A 129 7.72 -21.87 -10.27
C ALA A 129 6.34 -22.43 -10.64
N ILE A 130 6.04 -23.68 -10.25
CA ILE A 130 4.74 -24.30 -10.45
C ILE A 130 3.66 -23.58 -9.64
N LYS A 131 3.92 -23.26 -8.36
CA LYS A 131 2.93 -22.61 -7.50
C LYS A 131 2.68 -21.15 -7.88
N GLU A 132 3.71 -20.43 -8.31
CA GLU A 132 3.65 -19.08 -8.84
C GLU A 132 2.84 -19.12 -10.15
N PHE A 133 3.11 -20.10 -11.02
CA PHE A 133 2.32 -20.34 -12.23
C PHE A 133 0.86 -20.73 -11.94
N TYR A 134 0.55 -21.52 -10.91
CA TYR A 134 -0.82 -21.95 -10.59
C TYR A 134 -1.60 -20.95 -9.72
N LEU A 135 -1.00 -20.28 -8.74
CA LEU A 135 -1.68 -19.25 -7.93
C LEU A 135 -1.83 -17.93 -8.69
N TYR A 136 -0.79 -17.49 -9.41
CA TYR A 136 -0.89 -16.28 -10.22
C TYR A 136 -1.52 -16.56 -11.59
N GLY A 137 -1.36 -17.75 -12.15
CA GLY A 137 -2.04 -18.15 -13.40
C GLY A 137 -3.50 -18.56 -13.23
N GLY A 138 -3.90 -19.09 -12.07
CA GLY A 138 -5.28 -19.50 -11.80
C GLY A 138 -6.26 -18.36 -11.53
N LEU A 139 -5.77 -17.17 -11.15
CA LEU A 139 -6.57 -15.95 -10.98
C LEU A 139 -6.78 -15.18 -12.30
N ILE A 140 -6.13 -15.60 -13.40
CA ILE A 140 -6.27 -15.03 -14.76
C ILE A 140 -7.71 -15.19 -15.31
N GLY A 141 -8.64 -15.82 -14.59
CA GLY A 141 -10.03 -15.97 -15.02
C GLY A 141 -11.10 -15.13 -14.29
N LYS A 142 -10.82 -14.52 -13.12
CA LYS A 142 -11.92 -14.08 -12.21
C LYS A 142 -12.03 -12.58 -11.92
N GLY A 143 -11.06 -11.76 -12.32
CA GLY A 143 -11.12 -10.31 -12.15
C GLY A 143 -11.51 -9.55 -13.42
N LYS A 144 -12.04 -8.33 -13.25
CA LYS A 144 -12.30 -7.40 -14.35
C LYS A 144 -10.97 -7.07 -15.07
N PRO A 145 -10.90 -7.20 -16.40
CA PRO A 145 -9.68 -6.92 -17.15
C PRO A 145 -9.28 -5.44 -17.04
N VAL A 146 -8.04 -5.19 -16.62
CA VAL A 146 -7.51 -3.84 -16.44
C VAL A 146 -6.16 -3.68 -17.13
N ILE A 147 -5.99 -2.56 -17.83
CA ILE A 147 -4.71 -2.14 -18.42
C ILE A 147 -4.04 -1.12 -17.49
N VAL A 148 -2.76 -1.26 -17.23
CA VAL A 148 -1.99 -0.29 -16.44
C VAL A 148 -1.19 0.61 -17.37
N LEU A 149 -1.35 1.92 -17.19
CA LEU A 149 -0.69 2.97 -17.98
C LEU A 149 0.46 3.55 -17.16
N GLY A 150 1.68 3.18 -17.51
CA GLY A 150 2.90 3.47 -16.78
C GLY A 150 3.55 2.21 -16.22
N ALA A 151 4.70 1.85 -16.77
CA ALA A 151 5.56 0.74 -16.37
C ALA A 151 6.76 1.23 -15.52
N GLY A 152 6.58 2.34 -14.78
CA GLY A 152 7.55 2.84 -13.81
C GLY A 152 7.50 2.10 -12.47
N THR A 153 8.16 2.67 -11.45
CA THR A 153 8.15 2.11 -10.08
C THR A 153 6.75 2.01 -9.49
N ALA A 154 5.92 3.04 -9.67
CA ALA A 154 4.52 3.06 -9.26
C ALA A 154 3.70 1.96 -9.96
N GLY A 155 3.89 1.81 -11.28
CA GLY A 155 3.30 0.74 -12.08
C GLY A 155 3.69 -0.66 -11.57
N ALA A 156 4.98 -0.92 -11.37
CA ALA A 156 5.45 -2.22 -10.88
C ALA A 156 4.89 -2.58 -9.49
N ASN A 157 4.75 -1.61 -8.60
CA ASN A 157 4.09 -1.81 -7.30
C ASN A 157 2.60 -2.10 -7.46
N LEU A 158 1.91 -1.37 -8.34
CA LEU A 158 0.50 -1.63 -8.65
C LEU A 158 0.29 -3.04 -9.23
N VAL A 159 1.15 -3.49 -10.15
CA VAL A 159 1.11 -4.87 -10.68
C VAL A 159 1.19 -5.90 -9.56
N ARG A 160 2.10 -5.71 -8.60
CA ARG A 160 2.25 -6.61 -7.44
C ARG A 160 0.97 -6.70 -6.59
N GLU A 161 0.27 -5.58 -6.41
CA GLU A 161 -0.97 -5.54 -5.63
C GLU A 161 -2.17 -6.08 -6.41
N LEU A 162 -2.27 -5.78 -7.72
CA LEU A 162 -3.30 -6.35 -8.60
C LEU A 162 -3.18 -7.88 -8.66
N ALA A 163 -1.96 -8.42 -8.62
CA ALA A 163 -1.72 -9.86 -8.58
C ALA A 163 -2.27 -10.55 -7.31
N ARG A 164 -2.57 -9.78 -6.25
CA ARG A 164 -3.20 -10.27 -5.01
C ARG A 164 -4.71 -10.01 -4.96
N SER A 165 -5.24 -9.23 -5.90
CA SER A 165 -6.66 -8.90 -5.98
C SER A 165 -7.44 -9.98 -6.71
N SER A 166 -8.63 -10.30 -6.20
CA SER A 166 -9.62 -11.11 -6.93
C SER A 166 -10.55 -10.26 -7.81
N GLU A 167 -10.58 -8.94 -7.61
CA GLU A 167 -11.50 -8.02 -8.31
C GLU A 167 -10.96 -7.59 -9.67
N TRP A 168 -9.64 -7.43 -9.78
CA TRP A 168 -8.96 -6.89 -10.95
C TRP A 168 -8.01 -7.92 -11.54
N ARG A 169 -7.97 -7.98 -12.87
CA ARG A 169 -7.06 -8.83 -13.61
C ARG A 169 -6.25 -8.00 -14.57
N LEU A 170 -4.94 -7.90 -14.31
CA LEU A 170 -4.03 -7.19 -15.22
C LEU A 170 -3.93 -7.94 -16.56
N VAL A 171 -4.31 -7.27 -17.65
CA VAL A 171 -4.24 -7.85 -19.00
C VAL A 171 -3.12 -7.26 -19.85
N GLY A 172 -2.60 -6.08 -19.49
CA GLY A 172 -1.53 -5.43 -20.24
C GLY A 172 -0.95 -4.21 -19.54
N LEU A 173 0.30 -3.89 -19.91
CA LEU A 173 1.01 -2.68 -19.51
C LEU A 173 1.30 -1.84 -20.75
N LEU A 174 1.12 -0.52 -20.66
CA LEU A 174 1.53 0.44 -21.69
C LEU A 174 2.44 1.50 -21.07
N ASP A 175 3.51 1.88 -21.77
CA ASP A 175 4.45 2.92 -21.33
C ASP A 175 5.02 3.64 -22.56
N ASP A 176 5.11 4.96 -22.48
CA ASP A 176 5.63 5.77 -23.59
C ASP A 176 7.14 5.58 -23.79
N ASP A 177 7.88 5.14 -22.75
CA ASP A 177 9.31 4.85 -22.81
C ASP A 177 9.61 3.67 -23.76
N PRO A 178 10.26 3.90 -24.91
CA PRO A 178 10.56 2.85 -25.87
C PRO A 178 11.49 1.78 -25.31
N ALA A 179 12.34 2.10 -24.32
CA ALA A 179 13.25 1.14 -23.71
C ALA A 179 12.51 0.04 -22.93
N LYS A 180 11.27 0.30 -22.48
CA LYS A 180 10.47 -0.64 -21.69
C LYS A 180 9.57 -1.53 -22.55
N ARG A 181 9.33 -1.18 -23.81
CA ARG A 181 8.46 -1.94 -24.72
C ARG A 181 9.01 -3.35 -24.92
N GLY A 182 8.13 -4.35 -24.87
CA GLY A 182 8.50 -5.77 -24.96
C GLY A 182 9.18 -6.34 -23.71
N ARG A 183 9.52 -5.52 -22.70
CA ARG A 183 10.02 -6.01 -21.42
C ARG A 183 8.88 -6.50 -20.54
N GLU A 184 9.22 -7.32 -19.55
CA GLU A 184 8.27 -7.88 -18.60
C GLU A 184 8.42 -7.26 -17.21
N ILE A 185 7.28 -6.99 -16.57
CA ILE A 185 7.18 -6.61 -15.16
C ILE A 185 6.32 -7.66 -14.47
N LEU A 186 6.94 -8.42 -13.57
CA LEU A 186 6.25 -9.47 -12.78
C LEU A 186 5.44 -10.44 -13.66
N GLY A 187 5.99 -10.83 -14.83
CA GLY A 187 5.35 -11.76 -15.77
C GLY A 187 4.36 -11.12 -16.76
N HIS A 188 4.17 -9.80 -16.72
CA HIS A 188 3.32 -9.07 -17.66
C HIS A 188 4.15 -8.23 -18.61
N LYS A 189 3.92 -8.37 -19.92
CA LYS A 189 4.63 -7.61 -20.96
C LYS A 189 4.12 -6.18 -21.07
N VAL A 190 5.04 -5.25 -21.31
CA VAL A 190 4.75 -3.91 -21.80
C VAL A 190 4.45 -4.00 -23.29
N LEU A 191 3.19 -3.88 -23.65
CA LEU A 191 2.66 -4.17 -24.99
C LEU A 191 3.01 -3.09 -26.01
N GLY A 192 3.14 -1.84 -25.56
CA GLY A 192 3.38 -0.71 -26.44
C GLY A 192 3.30 0.63 -25.72
N SER A 193 3.17 1.68 -26.53
CA SER A 193 2.96 3.07 -26.13
C SER A 193 1.58 3.29 -25.52
N ILE A 194 1.41 4.30 -24.67
CA ILE A 194 0.08 4.64 -24.10
C ILE A 194 -0.87 5.11 -25.20
N SER A 195 -0.35 5.67 -26.30
CA SER A 195 -1.16 6.02 -27.48
C SER A 195 -1.85 4.84 -28.15
N GLU A 196 -1.35 3.62 -27.95
CA GLU A 196 -1.91 2.38 -28.51
C GLU A 196 -3.02 1.79 -27.62
N LEU A 197 -3.44 2.49 -26.56
CA LEU A 197 -4.52 2.08 -25.67
C LEU A 197 -5.80 1.65 -26.39
N PRO A 198 -6.33 2.37 -27.40
CA PRO A 198 -7.56 1.95 -28.08
C PRO A 198 -7.45 0.55 -28.71
N LEU A 199 -6.31 0.27 -29.37
CA LEU A 199 -6.05 -1.03 -30.00
C LEU A 199 -6.01 -2.16 -28.97
N TRP A 200 -5.26 -1.96 -27.88
CA TRP A 200 -5.09 -2.99 -26.85
C TRP A 200 -6.33 -3.17 -25.98
N ALA A 201 -7.07 -2.10 -25.70
CA ALA A 201 -8.34 -2.18 -24.96
C ALA A 201 -9.36 -3.05 -25.69
N GLU A 202 -9.47 -2.90 -27.02
CA GLU A 202 -10.35 -3.72 -27.85
C GLU A 202 -9.89 -5.18 -27.91
N GLN A 203 -8.60 -5.41 -28.23
CA GLN A 203 -8.05 -6.76 -28.33
C GLN A 203 -8.13 -7.56 -27.02
N LEU A 204 -7.91 -6.89 -25.89
CA LEU A 204 -7.90 -7.52 -24.56
C LEU A 204 -9.26 -7.45 -23.85
N LYS A 205 -10.27 -6.85 -24.49
CA LYS A 205 -11.62 -6.62 -23.93
C LYS A 205 -11.56 -5.94 -22.54
N ALA A 206 -10.70 -4.94 -22.41
CA ALA A 206 -10.52 -4.20 -21.17
C ALA A 206 -11.38 -2.95 -21.16
N ASP A 207 -12.30 -2.86 -20.19
CA ASP A 207 -13.18 -1.69 -20.00
C ASP A 207 -12.60 -0.67 -19.01
N THR A 208 -11.48 -1.01 -18.35
CA THR A 208 -10.87 -0.19 -17.30
C THR A 208 -9.36 -0.05 -17.52
N ALA A 209 -8.83 1.16 -17.28
CA ALA A 209 -7.40 1.43 -17.26
C ALA A 209 -7.01 2.22 -16.00
N ILE A 210 -5.87 1.85 -15.39
CA ILE A 210 -5.31 2.55 -14.23
C ILE A 210 -4.07 3.34 -14.65
N ILE A 211 -4.12 4.65 -14.45
CA ILE A 211 -3.03 5.61 -14.69
C ILE A 211 -2.05 5.52 -13.51
N ALA A 212 -0.90 4.88 -13.74
CA ALA A 212 0.15 4.62 -12.76
C ALA A 212 1.40 5.48 -13.03
N ILE A 213 1.19 6.75 -13.38
CA ILE A 213 2.23 7.77 -13.62
C ILE A 213 2.07 8.97 -12.68
N PRO A 214 2.06 8.77 -11.34
CA PRO A 214 1.78 9.84 -10.37
C PRO A 214 2.78 11.01 -10.40
N GLY A 215 4.00 10.78 -10.88
CA GLY A 215 5.04 11.82 -11.03
C GLY A 215 5.11 12.47 -12.41
N ALA A 216 4.22 12.11 -13.34
CA ALA A 216 4.16 12.77 -14.64
C ALA A 216 3.53 14.16 -14.54
N SER A 217 3.84 15.03 -15.51
CA SER A 217 3.22 16.35 -15.59
C SER A 217 1.69 16.25 -15.73
N VAL A 218 0.98 17.27 -15.27
CA VAL A 218 -0.48 17.39 -15.37
C VAL A 218 -0.93 17.25 -16.82
N ASP A 219 -0.23 17.89 -17.77
CA ASP A 219 -0.53 17.76 -19.19
C ASP A 219 -0.42 16.31 -19.70
N SER A 220 0.57 15.56 -19.20
CA SER A 220 0.71 14.15 -19.56
C SER A 220 -0.42 13.32 -18.96
N GLN A 221 -0.79 13.55 -17.68
CA GLN A 221 -1.92 12.85 -17.05
C GLN A 221 -3.25 13.18 -17.76
N ARG A 222 -3.48 14.44 -18.11
CA ARG A 222 -4.66 14.89 -18.87
C ARG A 222 -4.71 14.26 -20.26
N ARG A 223 -3.58 14.21 -20.97
CA ARG A 223 -3.45 13.53 -22.27
C ARG A 223 -3.83 12.06 -22.15
N VAL A 224 -3.30 11.36 -21.15
CA VAL A 224 -3.59 9.93 -20.92
C VAL A 224 -5.06 9.72 -20.55
N ALA A 225 -5.62 10.55 -19.67
CA ALA A 225 -7.05 10.50 -19.33
C ALA A 225 -7.95 10.71 -20.56
N THR A 226 -7.58 11.66 -21.43
CA THR A 226 -8.29 11.94 -22.68
C THR A 226 -8.22 10.75 -23.64
N LEU A 227 -7.07 10.06 -23.69
CA LEU A 227 -6.93 8.82 -24.46
C LEU A 227 -7.85 7.72 -23.92
N CYS A 228 -7.98 7.56 -22.60
CA CYS A 228 -8.92 6.61 -22.02
C CYS A 228 -10.37 6.89 -22.42
N VAL A 229 -10.79 8.17 -22.36
CA VAL A 229 -12.15 8.59 -22.77
C VAL A 229 -12.39 8.27 -24.26
N ARG A 230 -11.43 8.61 -25.12
CA ARG A 230 -11.51 8.31 -26.57
C ARG A 230 -11.55 6.81 -26.87
N ALA A 231 -10.87 6.00 -26.05
CA ALA A 231 -10.89 4.55 -26.16
C ALA A 231 -12.17 3.90 -25.59
N GLY A 232 -13.06 4.67 -24.95
CA GLY A 232 -14.24 4.13 -24.26
C GLY A 232 -13.89 3.36 -22.98
N VAL A 233 -12.72 3.62 -22.40
CA VAL A 233 -12.19 2.90 -21.23
C VAL A 233 -12.33 3.77 -19.98
N LYS A 234 -12.81 3.18 -18.89
CA LYS A 234 -12.91 3.84 -17.59
C LYS A 234 -11.52 4.16 -17.03
N ALA A 235 -11.22 5.44 -16.87
CA ALA A 235 -9.95 5.91 -16.33
C ALA A 235 -9.98 5.93 -14.79
N MET A 236 -9.03 5.23 -14.18
CA MET A 236 -8.74 5.25 -12.76
C MET A 236 -7.33 5.83 -12.55
N VAL A 237 -7.07 6.48 -11.42
CA VAL A 237 -5.75 7.08 -11.12
C VAL A 237 -5.17 6.51 -9.84
N LEU A 238 -3.85 6.28 -9.86
CA LEU A 238 -3.07 6.04 -8.66
C LEU A 238 -2.49 7.40 -8.18
N PRO A 239 -2.97 7.95 -7.05
CA PRO A 239 -2.51 9.25 -6.56
C PRO A 239 -1.03 9.22 -6.14
N ALA A 240 -0.38 10.39 -6.20
CA ALA A 240 0.98 10.56 -5.69
C ALA A 240 1.03 10.24 -4.20
N LEU A 241 2.12 9.59 -3.77
CA LEU A 241 2.34 9.24 -2.37
C LEU A 241 2.64 10.51 -1.56
N THR A 242 1.61 11.23 -1.11
CA THR A 242 1.76 12.18 0.00
C THR A 242 1.73 11.43 1.34
N VAL A 243 2.41 12.04 2.31
CA VAL A 243 2.92 11.46 3.55
C VAL A 243 1.89 10.60 4.32
N LEU A 244 2.25 9.33 4.49
CA LEU A 244 1.90 8.38 5.55
C LEU A 244 0.53 8.54 6.24
N THR A 245 -0.45 7.76 5.78
CA THR A 245 -1.37 7.03 6.68
C THR A 245 -1.04 5.55 6.60
N GLN A 246 -0.40 5.02 7.66
CA GLN A 246 -0.20 3.59 7.83
C GLN A 246 -1.57 2.95 8.09
N GLY A 247 -1.99 2.01 7.23
CA GLY A 247 -3.19 1.17 7.48
C GLY A 247 -4.19 1.06 6.33
N GLN A 248 -4.16 1.94 5.32
CA GLN A 248 -5.05 1.79 4.15
C GLN A 248 -4.43 0.88 3.08
N ALA A 249 -5.21 -0.10 2.61
CA ALA A 249 -4.81 -0.99 1.53
C ALA A 249 -4.50 -0.20 0.24
N PHE A 250 -3.40 -0.50 -0.43
CA PHE A 250 -2.96 0.24 -1.63
C PHE A 250 -4.03 0.31 -2.74
N LEU A 251 -4.86 -0.73 -2.85
CA LEU A 251 -5.98 -0.79 -3.80
C LEU A 251 -7.15 0.14 -3.45
N SER A 252 -7.36 0.47 -2.16
CA SER A 252 -8.41 1.43 -1.78
C SER A 252 -8.07 2.87 -2.18
N ARG A 253 -6.85 3.11 -2.65
CA ARG A 253 -6.39 4.42 -3.16
C ARG A 253 -6.62 4.59 -4.65
N VAL A 254 -6.92 3.51 -5.38
CA VAL A 254 -7.25 3.58 -6.80
C VAL A 254 -8.67 4.12 -6.92
N ARG A 255 -8.80 5.37 -7.39
CA ARG A 255 -10.10 6.05 -7.55
C ARG A 255 -10.33 6.46 -9.00
N GLN A 256 -11.58 6.79 -9.32
CA GLN A 256 -11.90 7.40 -10.61
C GLN A 256 -11.21 8.76 -10.70
N ILE A 257 -10.83 9.16 -11.93
CA ILE A 257 -10.21 10.46 -12.13
C ILE A 257 -11.22 11.58 -11.84
N ASP A 258 -10.84 12.52 -10.97
CA ASP A 258 -11.68 13.66 -10.61
C ASP A 258 -11.20 14.92 -11.34
N LEU A 259 -12.08 15.94 -11.45
CA LEU A 259 -11.76 17.21 -12.12
C LEU A 259 -10.48 17.85 -11.54
N GLU A 260 -10.28 17.72 -10.23
CA GLU A 260 -9.12 18.24 -9.49
C GLU A 260 -7.78 17.68 -9.99
N ASP A 261 -7.75 16.40 -10.37
CA ASP A 261 -6.55 15.75 -10.92
C ASP A 261 -6.16 16.32 -12.29
N LEU A 262 -7.15 16.86 -13.03
CA LEU A 262 -6.97 17.50 -14.32
C LEU A 262 -6.67 19.00 -14.20
N LEU A 263 -6.93 19.60 -13.04
CA LEU A 263 -6.75 21.03 -12.78
C LEU A 263 -5.33 21.38 -12.31
N GLY A 264 -4.54 20.38 -11.88
CA GLY A 264 -3.09 20.52 -11.78
C GLY A 264 -2.58 21.58 -10.83
N ARG A 265 -3.33 21.95 -9.79
CA ARG A 265 -2.82 22.91 -8.80
C ARG A 265 -1.65 22.27 -8.06
N GLU A 266 -0.51 22.96 -8.02
CA GLU A 266 0.48 22.66 -7.00
C GLU A 266 -0.22 22.71 -5.64
N PRO A 267 -0.13 21.66 -4.82
CA PRO A 267 -0.70 21.72 -3.48
C PRO A 267 -0.06 22.90 -2.76
N VAL A 268 -0.90 23.86 -2.35
CA VAL A 268 -0.45 25.03 -1.61
C VAL A 268 0.27 24.52 -0.37
N LYS A 269 1.56 24.82 -0.25
CA LYS A 269 2.32 24.54 0.98
C LYS A 269 1.82 25.49 2.05
N ILE A 270 0.96 24.98 2.92
CA ILE A 270 0.49 25.70 4.09
C ILE A 270 1.65 25.78 5.08
N ASP A 271 1.94 26.98 5.59
CA ASP A 271 2.90 27.20 6.66
C ASP A 271 2.33 26.63 7.98
N MET A 272 2.52 25.33 8.16
CA MET A 272 1.98 24.58 9.29
C MET A 272 2.44 25.15 10.65
N PRO A 273 3.73 25.51 10.87
CA PRO A 273 4.16 26.16 12.11
C PRO A 273 3.40 27.44 12.44
N HIS A 274 3.12 28.27 11.43
CA HIS A 274 2.39 29.52 11.65
C HIS A 274 0.92 29.27 12.04
N VAL A 275 0.27 28.30 11.39
CA VAL A 275 -1.12 27.92 11.71
C VAL A 275 -1.22 27.30 13.11
N GLU A 276 -0.26 26.47 13.48
CA GLU A 276 -0.20 25.87 14.82
C GLU A 276 -0.06 26.96 15.90
N ALA A 277 0.83 27.94 15.71
CA ALA A 277 0.99 29.06 16.64
C ALA A 277 -0.28 29.92 16.81
N LEU A 278 -1.13 29.99 15.77
CA LEU A 278 -2.38 30.73 15.78
C LEU A 278 -3.51 30.00 16.53
N LEU A 279 -3.53 28.67 16.48
CA LEU A 279 -4.65 27.86 16.95
C LEU A 279 -4.38 27.11 18.27
N HIS A 280 -3.15 26.65 18.48
CA HIS A 280 -2.80 25.82 19.64
C HIS A 280 -3.04 26.55 20.96
N GLY A 281 -3.78 25.90 21.88
CA GLY A 281 -4.11 26.47 23.19
C GLY A 281 -4.95 27.76 23.14
N ARG A 282 -5.56 28.10 21.99
CA ARG A 282 -6.45 29.25 21.84
C ARG A 282 -7.93 28.83 21.80
N VAL A 283 -8.83 29.76 22.13
CA VAL A 283 -10.26 29.58 21.89
C VAL A 283 -10.56 29.98 20.45
N VAL A 284 -11.17 29.08 19.69
CA VAL A 284 -11.50 29.26 18.27
C VAL A 284 -13.00 29.17 18.09
N MET A 285 -13.60 30.11 17.37
CA MET A 285 -15.03 30.07 17.04
C MET A 285 -15.23 29.87 15.54
N VAL A 286 -16.16 28.98 15.17
CA VAL A 286 -16.54 28.72 13.78
C VAL A 286 -18.04 28.92 13.64
N THR A 287 -18.48 29.90 12.85
CA THR A 287 -19.91 30.04 12.50
C THR A 287 -20.21 29.27 11.22
N GLY A 288 -21.42 28.73 11.08
CA GLY A 288 -21.73 27.84 9.95
C GLY A 288 -21.04 26.48 10.11
N ALA A 289 -20.78 26.08 11.35
CA ALA A 289 -19.99 24.89 11.68
C ALA A 289 -20.62 23.59 11.16
N GLY A 290 -21.96 23.49 11.11
CA GLY A 290 -22.67 22.33 10.56
C GLY A 290 -22.63 22.26 9.04
N GLY A 291 -22.20 23.32 8.36
CA GLY A 291 -22.03 23.33 6.90
C GLY A 291 -20.84 22.50 6.42
N SER A 292 -20.82 22.20 5.12
CA SER A 292 -19.71 21.47 4.47
C SER A 292 -18.32 22.04 4.77
N ILE A 293 -18.14 23.36 4.64
CA ILE A 293 -16.85 24.02 4.89
C ILE A 293 -16.59 24.18 6.39
N GLY A 294 -17.60 24.60 7.16
CA GLY A 294 -17.45 24.82 8.60
C GLY A 294 -17.11 23.54 9.35
N SER A 295 -17.70 22.41 8.98
CA SER A 295 -17.43 21.10 9.61
C SER A 295 -16.01 20.64 9.32
N GLU A 296 -15.54 20.84 8.10
CA GLU A 296 -14.14 20.53 7.75
C GLU A 296 -13.17 21.45 8.47
N LEU A 297 -13.47 22.75 8.58
CA LEU A 297 -12.67 23.66 9.40
C LEU A 297 -12.60 23.19 10.86
N CYS A 298 -13.72 22.79 11.47
CA CYS A 298 -13.74 22.25 12.83
C CYS A 298 -12.80 21.04 12.97
N ARG A 299 -12.86 20.09 12.02
CA ARG A 299 -11.98 18.91 12.00
C ARG A 299 -10.50 19.27 11.86
N GLN A 300 -10.17 20.27 11.04
CA GLN A 300 -8.78 20.68 10.83
C GLN A 300 -8.24 21.46 12.02
N ILE A 301 -9.04 22.39 12.58
CA ILE A 301 -8.68 23.18 13.75
C ILE A 301 -8.37 22.28 14.95
N LEU A 302 -9.19 21.25 15.21
CA LEU A 302 -8.99 20.34 16.35
C LEU A 302 -7.66 19.56 16.30
N ARG A 303 -7.06 19.38 15.11
CA ARG A 303 -5.74 18.74 14.98
C ARG A 303 -4.60 19.56 15.58
N PHE A 304 -4.81 20.86 15.77
CA PHE A 304 -3.85 21.77 16.37
C PHE A 304 -4.07 21.96 17.89
N SER A 305 -4.93 21.14 18.51
CA SER A 305 -5.20 21.16 19.96
C SER A 305 -5.52 22.57 20.50
N PRO A 306 -6.60 23.21 20.01
CA PRO A 306 -7.07 24.46 20.60
C PRO A 306 -7.50 24.23 22.05
N ALA A 307 -7.52 25.29 22.86
CA ALA A 307 -8.05 25.21 24.22
C ALA A 307 -9.56 24.90 24.22
N GLN A 308 -10.28 25.45 23.24
CA GLN A 308 -11.71 25.21 23.06
C GLN A 308 -12.14 25.57 21.64
N LEU A 309 -13.04 24.78 21.06
CA LEU A 309 -13.71 25.07 19.79
C LEU A 309 -15.18 25.41 20.03
N VAL A 310 -15.60 26.63 19.71
CA VAL A 310 -17.00 27.06 19.74
C VAL A 310 -17.61 26.88 18.34
N ALA A 311 -18.44 25.85 18.18
CA ALA A 311 -19.13 25.54 16.93
C ALA A 311 -20.52 26.20 16.94
N TYR A 312 -20.73 27.19 16.08
CA TYR A 312 -21.96 28.00 16.02
C TYR A 312 -22.70 27.74 14.71
N ASP A 313 -23.94 27.26 14.75
CA ASP A 313 -24.76 27.02 13.55
C ASP A 313 -26.25 27.16 13.82
N LEU A 314 -27.02 27.44 12.78
CA LEU A 314 -28.48 27.51 12.84
C LEU A 314 -29.12 26.12 12.85
N SER A 315 -28.50 25.14 12.18
CA SER A 315 -29.05 23.79 12.02
C SER A 315 -28.70 22.92 13.22
N GLU A 316 -29.73 22.61 14.00
CA GLU A 316 -29.64 21.66 15.12
C GLU A 316 -29.16 20.28 14.66
N TYR A 317 -29.80 19.72 13.62
CA TYR A 317 -29.41 18.41 13.07
C TYR A 317 -27.95 18.35 12.58
N ALA A 318 -27.50 19.36 11.84
CA ALA A 318 -26.13 19.38 11.33
C ALA A 318 -25.11 19.53 12.47
N MET A 319 -25.44 20.31 13.50
CA MET A 319 -24.63 20.43 14.71
C MET A 319 -24.58 19.09 15.46
N TYR A 320 -25.71 18.42 15.66
CA TYR A 320 -25.76 17.11 16.33
C TYR A 320 -24.81 16.11 15.68
N LEU A 321 -24.93 15.91 14.36
CA LEU A 321 -24.05 15.00 13.61
C LEU A 321 -22.58 15.38 13.72
N LEU A 322 -22.27 16.67 13.61
CA LEU A 322 -20.90 17.16 13.74
C LEU A 322 -20.34 16.87 15.13
N ILE A 323 -21.11 17.15 16.18
CA ILE A 323 -20.66 17.00 17.55
C ILE A 323 -20.45 15.53 17.91
N GLU A 324 -21.32 14.61 17.47
CA GLU A 324 -21.06 13.17 17.62
C GLU A 324 -19.75 12.76 16.95
N GLU A 325 -19.55 13.16 15.69
CA GLU A 325 -18.33 12.84 14.94
C GLU A 325 -17.06 13.39 15.62
N LEU A 326 -17.10 14.63 16.11
CA LEU A 326 -15.95 15.28 16.73
C LEU A 326 -15.63 14.68 18.11
N HIS A 327 -16.63 14.30 18.90
CA HIS A 327 -16.41 13.64 20.20
C HIS A 327 -15.79 12.26 20.04
N GLU A 328 -16.20 11.48 19.02
CA GLU A 328 -15.58 10.17 18.75
C GLU A 328 -14.11 10.30 18.33
N ARG A 329 -13.78 11.34 17.57
CA ARG A 329 -12.43 11.53 17.00
C ARG A 329 -11.46 12.27 17.92
N PHE A 330 -11.97 13.18 18.75
CA PHE A 330 -11.19 14.07 19.61
C PHE A 330 -11.77 14.11 21.03
N PRO A 331 -11.81 12.98 21.76
CA PRO A 331 -12.52 12.85 23.03
C PRO A 331 -11.99 13.78 24.14
N ASP A 332 -10.72 14.16 24.08
CA ASP A 332 -10.06 14.97 25.11
C ASP A 332 -10.15 16.49 24.86
N LEU A 333 -10.69 16.92 23.71
CA LEU A 333 -10.76 18.34 23.34
C LEU A 333 -12.15 18.92 23.60
N SER A 334 -12.19 20.16 24.10
CA SER A 334 -13.43 20.86 24.42
C SER A 334 -14.09 21.42 23.15
N VAL A 335 -15.26 20.87 22.78
CA VAL A 335 -16.10 21.38 21.70
C VAL A 335 -17.43 21.87 22.29
N ILE A 336 -17.76 23.15 22.08
CA ILE A 336 -18.98 23.78 22.58
C ILE A 336 -19.93 24.05 21.41
N PRO A 337 -21.04 23.31 21.29
CA PRO A 337 -22.08 23.61 20.32
C PRO A 337 -22.93 24.79 20.77
N VAL A 338 -23.19 25.72 19.86
CA VAL A 338 -24.11 26.84 20.03
C VAL A 338 -25.08 26.84 18.85
N ILE A 339 -26.36 26.60 19.14
CA ILE A 339 -27.42 26.72 18.14
C ILE A 339 -27.86 28.18 18.07
N GLY A 340 -27.65 28.81 16.92
CA GLY A 340 -27.91 30.22 16.75
C GLY A 340 -27.82 30.72 15.32
N ASP A 341 -28.54 31.80 15.04
CA ASP A 341 -28.46 32.49 13.76
C ASP A 341 -27.32 33.51 13.79
N ALA A 342 -26.48 33.57 12.74
CA ALA A 342 -25.43 34.59 12.61
C ALA A 342 -25.98 36.02 12.52
N LYS A 343 -27.29 36.18 12.31
CA LYS A 343 -27.99 37.46 12.32
C LYS A 343 -28.40 37.91 13.74
N ASP A 344 -28.40 37.00 14.71
CA ASP A 344 -28.75 37.30 16.11
C ASP A 344 -27.57 37.98 16.82
N SER A 345 -27.63 39.31 16.91
CA SER A 345 -26.56 40.08 17.54
C SER A 345 -26.45 39.84 19.04
N LEU A 346 -27.57 39.55 19.72
CA LEU A 346 -27.58 39.35 21.17
C LEU A 346 -26.90 38.03 21.52
N LEU A 347 -27.25 36.95 20.81
CA LEU A 347 -26.63 35.65 21.04
C LEU A 347 -25.14 35.64 20.66
N LEU A 348 -24.78 36.33 19.57
CA LEU A 348 -23.37 36.54 19.21
C LEU A 348 -22.60 37.24 20.34
N ASP A 349 -23.18 38.30 20.92
CA ASP A 349 -22.55 39.01 22.03
C ASP A 349 -22.39 38.15 23.26
N GLN A 350 -23.44 37.41 23.64
CA GLN A 350 -23.38 36.50 24.79
C GLN A 350 -22.33 35.42 24.58
N THR A 351 -22.25 34.86 23.36
CA THR A 351 -21.29 33.80 23.01
C THR A 351 -19.86 34.34 23.04
N MET A 352 -19.59 35.45 22.36
CA MET A 352 -18.24 36.03 22.29
C MET A 352 -17.78 36.61 23.63
N SER A 353 -18.69 37.18 24.43
CA SER A 353 -18.39 37.62 25.80
C SER A 353 -18.06 36.44 26.72
N ARG A 354 -18.83 35.35 26.63
CA ARG A 354 -18.65 34.17 27.49
C ARG A 354 -17.38 33.39 27.17
N PHE A 355 -17.10 33.16 25.90
CA PHE A 355 -16.01 32.27 25.48
C PHE A 355 -14.75 33.02 25.04
N ALA A 356 -14.83 34.33 24.78
CA ALA A 356 -13.70 35.18 24.40
C ALA A 356 -12.79 34.56 23.31
N PRO A 357 -13.33 34.27 22.11
CA PRO A 357 -12.55 33.63 21.06
C PRO A 357 -11.39 34.51 20.60
N HIS A 358 -10.20 33.90 20.45
CA HIS A 358 -9.03 34.58 19.90
C HIS A 358 -9.17 34.80 18.39
N ILE A 359 -9.81 33.84 17.72
CA ILE A 359 -10.04 33.84 16.27
C ILE A 359 -11.45 33.35 15.94
N VAL A 360 -12.09 34.03 14.99
CA VAL A 360 -13.40 33.67 14.44
C VAL A 360 -13.26 33.31 12.96
N PHE A 361 -13.68 32.11 12.58
CA PHE A 361 -13.88 31.69 11.20
C PHE A 361 -15.35 31.82 10.81
N HIS A 362 -15.66 32.72 9.89
CA HIS A 362 -17.02 32.94 9.42
C HIS A 362 -17.33 32.13 8.16
N ALA A 363 -18.01 31.00 8.31
CA ALA A 363 -18.44 30.11 7.23
C ALA A 363 -19.97 30.07 7.02
N ALA A 364 -20.75 30.87 7.76
CA ALA A 364 -22.21 30.85 7.69
C ALA A 364 -22.71 31.60 6.44
N ALA A 365 -22.90 30.87 5.34
CA ALA A 365 -23.34 31.46 4.07
C ALA A 365 -24.31 30.56 3.28
N TYR A 366 -25.21 31.19 2.52
CA TYR A 366 -25.92 30.51 1.44
C TYR A 366 -25.09 30.60 0.16
N LYS A 367 -24.71 29.44 -0.39
CA LYS A 367 -23.77 29.32 -1.51
C LYS A 367 -24.36 28.79 -2.82
N HIS A 368 -25.57 28.22 -2.80
CA HIS A 368 -26.16 27.56 -3.97
C HIS A 368 -26.88 28.59 -4.86
N VAL A 369 -26.15 29.18 -5.82
CA VAL A 369 -26.65 30.25 -6.70
C VAL A 369 -28.00 29.93 -7.34
N PRO A 370 -28.22 28.77 -8.01
CA PRO A 370 -29.50 28.50 -8.66
C PRO A 370 -30.71 28.47 -7.71
N LEU A 371 -30.48 28.11 -6.45
CA LEU A 371 -31.52 28.10 -5.42
C LEU A 371 -31.76 29.49 -4.82
N MET A 372 -30.72 30.32 -4.81
CA MET A 372 -30.71 31.61 -4.13
C MET A 372 -31.05 32.79 -5.05
N GLU A 373 -30.80 32.72 -6.35
CA GLU A 373 -30.81 33.90 -7.23
C GLU A 373 -32.20 34.42 -7.58
N GLU A 374 -33.23 33.56 -7.62
CA GLU A 374 -34.60 33.98 -7.95
C GLU A 374 -35.41 34.33 -6.70
N GLN A 375 -36.16 33.37 -6.14
CA GLN A 375 -37.12 33.65 -5.07
C GLN A 375 -36.46 33.94 -3.71
N ASN A 376 -35.20 33.50 -3.53
CA ASN A 376 -34.52 33.52 -2.23
C ASN A 376 -33.41 34.58 -2.13
N ALA A 377 -33.31 35.50 -3.10
CA ALA A 377 -32.19 36.45 -3.20
C ALA A 377 -32.06 37.30 -1.92
N TRP A 378 -33.19 37.70 -1.35
CA TRP A 378 -33.18 38.47 -0.11
C TRP A 378 -32.71 37.67 1.11
N ALA A 379 -32.98 36.37 1.16
CA ALA A 379 -32.45 35.51 2.22
C ALA A 379 -30.93 35.38 2.12
N ALA A 380 -30.38 35.28 0.89
CA ALA A 380 -28.95 35.31 0.63
C ALA A 380 -28.31 36.62 1.07
N VAL A 381 -28.89 37.77 0.73
CA VAL A 381 -28.40 39.08 1.19
C VAL A 381 -28.44 39.20 2.71
N ARG A 382 -29.56 38.84 3.35
CA ARG A 382 -29.68 38.89 4.81
C ARG A 382 -28.66 37.99 5.50
N ASN A 383 -28.44 36.78 4.99
CA ASN A 383 -27.51 35.86 5.62
C ASN A 383 -26.05 36.29 5.37
N ASN A 384 -25.67 36.46 4.11
CA ASN A 384 -24.27 36.65 3.72
C ASN A 384 -23.77 38.08 3.95
N VAL A 385 -24.64 39.09 3.90
CA VAL A 385 -24.24 40.49 4.12
C VAL A 385 -24.53 40.91 5.56
N LEU A 386 -25.80 40.85 5.97
CA LEU A 386 -26.18 41.28 7.33
C LEU A 386 -25.59 40.35 8.40
N GLY A 387 -25.61 39.02 8.20
CA GLY A 387 -24.98 38.06 9.10
C GLY A 387 -23.48 38.35 9.26
N THR A 388 -22.73 38.44 8.17
CA THR A 388 -21.31 38.82 8.19
C THR A 388 -21.07 40.13 8.95
N LEU A 389 -21.87 41.16 8.69
CA LEU A 389 -21.77 42.45 9.38
C LEU A 389 -21.99 42.30 10.90
N ARG A 390 -22.96 41.48 11.33
CA ARG A 390 -23.24 41.25 12.76
C ARG A 390 -22.11 40.50 13.43
N VAL A 391 -21.61 39.42 12.83
CA VAL A 391 -20.49 38.65 13.39
C VAL A 391 -19.23 39.52 13.45
N ALA A 392 -18.92 40.28 12.41
CA ALA A 392 -17.77 41.18 12.40
C ALA A 392 -17.88 42.29 13.47
N ARG A 393 -19.06 42.91 13.63
CA ARG A 393 -19.30 43.92 14.69
C ARG A 393 -19.22 43.31 16.09
N ALA A 394 -19.69 42.09 16.29
CA ALA A 394 -19.53 41.38 17.55
C ALA A 394 -18.04 41.10 17.83
N ALA A 395 -17.31 40.60 16.83
CA ALA A 395 -15.87 40.34 16.93
C ALA A 395 -15.08 41.60 17.32
N ILE A 396 -15.40 42.76 16.72
CA ILE A 396 -14.79 44.04 17.07
C ILE A 396 -15.10 44.43 18.53
N ARG A 397 -16.37 44.33 18.95
CA ARG A 397 -16.79 44.72 20.30
C ARG A 397 -16.15 43.86 21.38
N HIS A 398 -15.93 42.58 21.11
CA HIS A 398 -15.28 41.63 22.02
C HIS A 398 -13.78 41.45 21.74
N GLN A 399 -13.17 42.35 20.98
CA GLN A 399 -11.71 42.42 20.75
C GLN A 399 -11.09 41.10 20.25
N VAL A 400 -11.81 40.37 19.40
CA VAL A 400 -11.29 39.16 18.72
C VAL A 400 -10.07 39.56 17.89
N SER A 401 -8.95 38.85 18.07
CA SER A 401 -7.68 39.23 17.44
C SER A 401 -7.66 38.97 15.93
N HIS A 402 -8.33 37.91 15.47
CA HIS A 402 -8.36 37.52 14.07
C HIS A 402 -9.78 37.19 13.61
N PHE A 403 -10.19 37.76 12.47
CA PHE A 403 -11.46 37.44 11.82
C PHE A 403 -11.19 36.94 10.41
N VAL A 404 -11.52 35.68 10.15
CA VAL A 404 -11.33 35.03 8.85
C VAL A 404 -12.69 34.87 8.19
N LEU A 405 -12.94 35.65 7.14
CA LEU A 405 -14.11 35.50 6.28
C LEU A 405 -13.79 34.54 5.15
N ILE A 406 -14.58 33.49 4.99
CA ILE A 406 -14.44 32.60 3.85
C ILE A 406 -15.02 33.31 2.62
N SER A 407 -14.15 33.66 1.69
CA SER A 407 -14.52 34.33 0.44
C SER A 407 -15.39 33.44 -0.44
N THR A 408 -16.14 34.07 -1.35
CA THR A 408 -16.88 33.40 -2.41
C THR A 408 -15.95 32.69 -3.39
N ASP A 409 -16.45 31.62 -4.00
CA ASP A 409 -15.84 31.05 -5.20
C ASP A 409 -15.95 32.07 -6.33
N LYS A 410 -14.80 32.62 -6.73
CA LYS A 410 -14.51 33.46 -7.90
C LYS A 410 -15.68 34.23 -8.51
#